data_AF-A0A2V5HYE3-F1
#
_entry.id   AF-A0A2V5HYE3-F1
#
_cell.length_a   1.000
_cell.length_b   1.000
_cell.length_c   1.000
_cell.angle_alpha   90.00
_cell.angle_beta   90.00
_cell.angle_gamma   90.00
#
_symmetry.space_group_name_H-M   'P 1'
#
loop_
_entity.id
_entity.type
_entity.pdbx_description
1 polymer ?
#
loop_
_entity_poly.entity_id
_entity_poly.type
_entity_poly.pdbx_seq_one_letter_code
_entity_poly.pdbx_strand_id
1 'polypeptide(L)'
;MAEAGQPRTLTTAFAPPPPLWKHFTPDNIKRLEQIKKEASKGEDGKPRKKKWTPAELRELDLPPELRFLVPPAIPTSGHYSVFGELQSLSTALPSLQEQGITQLYPSTPPAESDQQTPSEPTRPLNHAYYLLKISKSLLLNFLEFVGILSVAPEQFEAKVEDLRNLFINAHHLLNLYRPHQARESLIMMMEEQLNRTKQEIEEMDKLKAEITGVLERLEADGQAAQASAQADKDSKQSLATDEQAAEDAKMIWDLLDEKISS
;
A
#
# COMPACT_ATOMS: atom_id res chain seq x y z
N MET A 1 -30.71 -14.72 -29.56
CA MET A 1 -31.46 -14.10 -28.45
C MET A 1 -31.76 -15.21 -27.46
N ALA A 2 -30.99 -15.30 -26.38
CA ALA A 2 -31.19 -16.31 -25.33
C ALA A 2 -31.84 -15.61 -24.14
N GLU A 3 -33.03 -16.06 -23.82
CA GLU A 3 -33.94 -15.57 -22.80
C GLU A 3 -33.27 -15.58 -21.42
N ALA A 4 -33.13 -14.39 -20.82
CA ALA A 4 -32.62 -14.22 -19.47
C ALA A 4 -33.70 -14.73 -18.48
N GLY A 5 -33.60 -16.00 -18.09
CA GLY A 5 -34.46 -16.58 -17.07
C GLY A 5 -34.37 -15.78 -15.77
N GLN A 6 -35.50 -15.20 -15.37
CA GLN A 6 -35.68 -14.56 -14.06
C GLN A 6 -35.20 -15.49 -12.93
N PRO A 7 -34.41 -14.99 -11.97
CA PRO A 7 -34.04 -15.79 -10.82
C PRO A 7 -35.30 -16.08 -9.98
N ARG A 8 -35.62 -17.36 -9.84
CA ARG A 8 -36.63 -17.86 -8.89
C ARG A 8 -36.34 -17.24 -7.52
N THR A 9 -37.35 -16.58 -6.94
CA THR A 9 -37.33 -15.99 -5.60
C THR A 9 -37.25 -17.11 -4.56
N LEU A 10 -36.03 -17.60 -4.32
CA LEU A 10 -35.74 -18.47 -3.19
C LEU A 10 -35.80 -17.61 -1.92
N THR A 11 -36.58 -18.05 -0.94
CA THR A 11 -36.69 -17.47 0.41
C THR A 11 -35.43 -17.73 1.22
N THR A 12 -34.28 -17.22 0.78
CA THR A 12 -33.00 -17.33 1.47
C THR A 12 -32.55 -15.94 1.92
N ALA A 13 -32.03 -15.83 3.15
CA ALA A 13 -31.56 -14.55 3.72
C ALA A 13 -30.40 -13.91 2.93
N PHE A 14 -29.71 -14.70 2.12
CA PHE A 14 -28.63 -14.24 1.25
C PHE A 14 -28.93 -14.63 -0.20
N ALA A 15 -28.63 -13.71 -1.12
CA ALA A 15 -28.67 -14.01 -2.54
C ALA A 15 -27.68 -15.14 -2.86
N PRO A 16 -28.06 -16.13 -3.69
CA PRO A 16 -27.13 -17.16 -4.10
C PRO A 16 -25.96 -16.53 -4.87
N PRO A 17 -24.75 -17.10 -4.77
CA PRO A 17 -23.60 -16.59 -5.49
C PRO A 17 -23.86 -16.63 -7.02
N PRO A 18 -23.27 -15.70 -7.79
CA PRO A 18 -23.38 -15.71 -9.25
C PRO A 18 -23.05 -17.09 -9.83
N PRO A 19 -23.76 -17.56 -10.88
CA PRO A 19 -23.63 -18.93 -11.40
C PRO A 19 -22.27 -19.25 -12.04
N LEU A 20 -21.31 -18.31 -12.03
CA LEU A 20 -19.96 -18.42 -12.56
C LEU A 20 -19.19 -19.63 -12.01
N TRP A 21 -19.41 -19.98 -10.74
CA TRP A 21 -18.70 -21.09 -10.09
C TRP A 21 -18.97 -22.46 -10.75
N LYS A 22 -20.09 -22.63 -11.46
CA LYS A 22 -20.42 -23.89 -12.14
C LYS A 22 -19.45 -24.24 -13.26
N HIS A 23 -18.75 -23.25 -13.83
CA HIS A 23 -17.76 -23.45 -14.88
C HIS A 23 -16.38 -23.85 -14.34
N PHE A 24 -16.15 -23.75 -13.03
CA PHE A 24 -14.89 -24.14 -12.36
C PHE A 24 -14.83 -25.65 -12.08
N THR A 25 -14.95 -26.46 -13.13
CA THR A 25 -14.79 -27.92 -13.05
C THR A 25 -13.32 -28.33 -13.28
N PRO A 26 -12.87 -29.47 -12.72
CA PRO A 26 -11.49 -29.94 -12.93
C PRO A 26 -11.16 -30.17 -14.40
N ASP A 27 -12.15 -30.58 -15.21
CA ASP A 27 -11.98 -30.80 -16.64
C ASP A 27 -11.79 -29.49 -17.41
N ASN A 28 -12.53 -28.44 -17.05
CA ASN A 28 -12.38 -27.12 -17.65
C ASN A 28 -11.05 -26.48 -17.29
N ILE A 29 -10.56 -26.70 -16.06
CA ILE A 29 -9.23 -26.25 -15.63
C ILE A 29 -8.13 -26.95 -16.44
N LYS A 30 -8.22 -28.27 -16.61
CA LYS A 30 -7.26 -29.02 -17.45
C LYS A 30 -7.26 -28.55 -18.90
N ARG A 31 -8.43 -28.28 -19.48
CA ARG A 31 -8.55 -27.74 -20.84
C ARG A 31 -7.90 -26.35 -20.94
N LEU A 32 -8.14 -25.47 -19.98
CA LEU A 32 -7.51 -24.15 -19.95
C LEU A 32 -5.99 -24.24 -19.82
N GLU A 33 -5.46 -25.18 -19.05
CA GLU A 33 -4.02 -25.45 -18.99
C GLU A 33 -3.44 -26.00 -20.30
N GLN A 34 -4.18 -26.85 -21.02
CA GLN A 34 -3.78 -27.35 -22.33
C GLN A 34 -3.69 -26.21 -23.34
N ILE A 35 -4.71 -25.35 -23.42
CA ILE A 35 -4.72 -24.20 -24.34
C ILE A 35 -3.59 -23.21 -23.96
N LYS A 36 -3.33 -22.98 -22.67
CA LYS A 36 -2.16 -22.20 -22.23
C LYS A 36 -0.83 -22.83 -22.66
N LYS A 37 -0.72 -24.17 -22.63
CA LYS A 37 0.48 -24.89 -23.08
C LYS A 37 0.63 -24.86 -24.60
N GLU A 38 -0.45 -24.89 -25.34
CA GLU A 38 -0.46 -24.77 -26.80
C GLU A 38 -0.07 -23.36 -27.23
N ALA A 39 -0.63 -22.34 -26.59
CA ALA A 39 -0.33 -20.95 -26.87
C ALA A 39 1.06 -20.50 -26.37
N SER A 40 1.70 -21.25 -25.45
CA SER A 40 3.08 -21.00 -25.03
C SER A 40 4.14 -21.75 -25.87
N LYS A 41 3.72 -22.59 -26.82
CA LYS A 41 4.60 -23.15 -27.84
C LYS A 41 4.80 -22.09 -28.93
N GLY A 42 6.01 -21.55 -29.03
CA GLY A 42 6.43 -20.79 -30.21
C GLY A 42 6.65 -21.71 -31.42
N GLU A 43 6.97 -21.11 -32.57
CA GLU A 43 7.26 -21.77 -33.86
C GLU A 43 8.29 -22.92 -33.76
N ASP A 44 9.12 -22.92 -32.71
CA ASP A 44 10.16 -23.93 -32.41
C ASP A 44 9.70 -25.10 -31.50
N GLY A 45 8.42 -25.21 -31.16
CA GLY A 45 7.85 -26.37 -30.43
C GLY A 45 8.27 -26.56 -28.97
N LYS A 46 9.10 -25.68 -28.39
CA LYS A 46 9.56 -25.75 -26.99
C LYS A 46 8.62 -25.01 -26.02
N PRO A 47 8.26 -25.60 -24.87
CA PRO A 47 7.38 -24.94 -23.89
C PRO A 47 8.13 -23.81 -23.17
N ARG A 48 7.66 -22.56 -23.30
CA ARG A 48 8.14 -21.44 -22.49
C ARG A 48 7.27 -21.29 -21.25
N LYS A 49 7.89 -21.26 -20.06
CA LYS A 49 7.20 -20.88 -18.81
C LYS A 49 6.90 -19.37 -18.85
N LYS A 50 5.77 -18.98 -19.44
CA LYS A 50 5.27 -17.60 -19.44
C LYS A 50 4.34 -17.39 -18.26
N LYS A 51 4.57 -16.32 -17.47
CA LYS A 51 3.57 -15.83 -16.51
C LYS A 51 2.47 -15.14 -17.33
N TRP A 52 1.32 -15.78 -17.41
CA TRP A 52 0.18 -15.27 -18.17
C TRP A 52 -0.45 -14.07 -17.46
N THR A 53 -0.52 -12.93 -18.14
CA THR A 53 -1.31 -11.80 -17.64
C THR A 53 -2.81 -12.01 -17.96
N PRO A 54 -3.74 -11.43 -17.17
CA PRO A 54 -5.17 -11.51 -17.48
C PRO A 54 -5.57 -10.91 -18.83
N ALA A 55 -4.75 -10.02 -19.41
CA ALA A 55 -4.96 -9.48 -20.75
C ALA A 55 -4.64 -10.52 -21.84
N GLU A 56 -3.46 -11.14 -21.75
CA GLU A 56 -3.01 -12.19 -22.69
C GLU A 56 -3.92 -13.42 -22.69
N LEU A 57 -4.54 -13.75 -21.56
CA LEU A 57 -5.50 -14.85 -21.46
C LEU A 57 -6.84 -14.55 -22.12
N ARG A 58 -7.22 -13.28 -22.27
CA ARG A 58 -8.45 -12.86 -22.93
C ARG A 58 -8.31 -12.81 -24.45
N GLU A 59 -7.09 -12.63 -24.95
CA GLU A 59 -6.76 -12.63 -26.38
C GLU A 59 -6.72 -14.05 -26.97
N LEU A 60 -6.67 -15.07 -26.13
CA LEU A 60 -6.67 -16.46 -26.56
C LEU A 60 -8.09 -16.89 -26.98
N ASP A 61 -8.19 -17.62 -28.09
CA ASP A 61 -9.47 -18.12 -28.61
C ASP A 61 -10.00 -19.25 -27.70
N LEU A 62 -10.71 -18.84 -26.64
CA LEU A 62 -11.21 -19.72 -25.60
C LEU A 62 -12.70 -20.04 -25.85
N PRO A 63 -13.09 -21.33 -25.77
CA PRO A 63 -14.48 -21.74 -25.71
C PRO A 63 -15.28 -20.95 -24.66
N PRO A 64 -16.58 -20.68 -24.89
CA PRO A 64 -17.39 -19.78 -24.05
C PRO A 64 -17.42 -20.21 -22.57
N GLU A 65 -17.30 -21.51 -22.29
CA GLU A 65 -17.25 -22.05 -20.94
C GLU A 65 -15.94 -21.74 -20.19
N LEU A 66 -14.82 -21.63 -20.91
CA LEU A 66 -13.49 -21.35 -20.34
C LEU A 66 -13.24 -19.85 -20.16
N ARG A 67 -14.02 -18.99 -20.83
CA ARG A 67 -13.94 -17.52 -20.68
C ARG A 67 -14.26 -17.07 -19.25
N PHE A 68 -15.13 -17.80 -18.54
CA PHE A 68 -15.48 -17.51 -17.14
C PHE A 68 -14.35 -17.81 -16.14
N LEU A 69 -13.34 -18.60 -16.55
CA LEU A 69 -12.16 -18.88 -15.74
C LEU A 69 -11.08 -17.78 -15.86
N VAL A 70 -11.23 -16.88 -16.83
CA VAL A 70 -10.31 -15.77 -17.05
C VAL A 70 -10.86 -14.54 -16.33
N PRO A 71 -10.03 -13.84 -15.51
CA PRO A 71 -10.47 -12.61 -14.86
C PRO A 71 -10.98 -11.57 -15.88
N PRO A 72 -12.06 -10.84 -15.55
CA PRO A 72 -12.63 -9.85 -16.45
C PRO A 72 -11.70 -8.65 -16.67
N ALA A 73 -12.04 -7.82 -17.66
CA ALA A 73 -11.38 -6.55 -17.89
C ALA A 73 -11.53 -5.63 -16.68
N ILE A 74 -10.44 -5.00 -16.25
CA ILE A 74 -10.50 -3.89 -15.30
C ILE A 74 -11.18 -2.72 -16.03
N PRO A 75 -12.31 -2.20 -15.55
CA PRO A 75 -12.93 -1.04 -16.16
C PRO A 75 -11.99 0.17 -16.08
N THR A 76 -11.75 0.85 -17.20
CA THR A 76 -10.81 2.00 -17.28
C THR A 76 -11.55 3.33 -17.13
N SER A 77 -12.86 3.37 -17.37
CA SER A 77 -13.67 4.57 -17.30
C SER A 77 -15.08 4.27 -16.80
N GLY A 78 -15.73 5.27 -16.20
CA GLY A 78 -17.10 5.20 -15.73
C GLY A 78 -17.22 4.93 -14.22
N HIS A 79 -18.28 4.22 -13.86
CA HIS A 79 -18.66 3.97 -12.47
C HIS A 79 -18.67 2.46 -12.19
N TYR A 80 -18.30 2.08 -10.97
CA TYR A 80 -18.38 0.70 -10.50
C TYR A 80 -19.20 0.64 -9.21
N SER A 81 -19.98 -0.43 -9.03
CA SER A 81 -20.78 -0.59 -7.82
C SER A 81 -19.98 -1.32 -6.75
N VAL A 82 -19.87 -0.70 -5.58
CA VAL A 82 -19.28 -1.28 -4.37
C VAL A 82 -20.36 -1.28 -3.30
N PHE A 83 -20.74 -2.46 -2.80
CA PHE A 83 -21.78 -2.62 -1.79
C PHE A 83 -23.12 -1.93 -2.11
N GLY A 84 -23.45 -1.80 -3.40
CA GLY A 84 -24.68 -1.14 -3.86
C GLY A 84 -24.53 0.37 -4.13
N GLU A 85 -23.38 0.97 -3.82
CA GLU A 85 -23.09 2.37 -4.14
C GLU A 85 -22.31 2.49 -5.44
N LEU A 86 -22.70 3.42 -6.31
CA LEU A 86 -21.96 3.73 -7.54
C LEU A 86 -20.79 4.65 -7.20
N GLN A 87 -19.56 4.14 -7.35
CA GLN A 87 -18.33 4.91 -7.23
C GLN A 87 -17.78 5.27 -8.61
N SER A 88 -17.32 6.51 -8.78
CA SER A 88 -16.62 6.94 -9.99
C SER A 88 -15.17 6.47 -9.96
N LEU A 89 -14.65 6.03 -11.12
CA LEU A 89 -13.23 5.72 -11.30
C LEU A 89 -12.35 6.98 -11.41
N SER A 90 -12.96 8.14 -11.61
CA SER A 90 -12.21 9.39 -11.67
C SER A 90 -11.70 9.77 -10.28
N THR A 91 -10.40 10.05 -10.18
CA THR A 91 -9.78 10.60 -8.97
C THR A 91 -10.02 12.11 -8.82
N ALA A 92 -10.55 12.76 -9.85
CA ALA A 92 -10.89 14.18 -9.82
C ALA A 92 -12.19 14.38 -9.02
N LEU A 93 -12.15 15.30 -8.06
CA LEU A 93 -13.33 15.72 -7.31
C LEU A 93 -14.29 16.45 -8.25
N PRO A 94 -15.60 16.12 -8.23
CA PRO A 94 -16.59 16.88 -8.97
C PRO A 94 -16.54 18.36 -8.57
N SER A 95 -16.71 19.26 -9.53
CA SER A 95 -16.72 20.69 -9.22
C SER A 95 -18.01 21.07 -8.46
N LEU A 96 -17.93 22.06 -7.56
CA LEU A 96 -19.12 22.55 -6.85
C LEU A 96 -20.18 23.12 -7.81
N GLN A 97 -19.74 23.67 -8.95
CA GLN A 97 -20.63 24.22 -9.97
C GLN A 97 -21.45 23.12 -10.66
N GLU A 98 -20.85 21.95 -10.94
CA GLU A 98 -21.57 20.78 -11.46
C GLU A 98 -22.62 20.25 -10.48
N GLN A 99 -22.43 20.49 -9.19
CA GLN A 99 -23.37 20.13 -8.12
C GLN A 99 -24.45 21.20 -7.88
N GLY A 100 -24.42 22.31 -8.62
CA GLY A 100 -25.34 23.44 -8.45
C GLY A 100 -25.08 24.28 -7.19
N ILE A 101 -23.88 24.17 -6.60
CA ILE A 101 -23.52 24.85 -5.34
C ILE A 101 -22.60 26.03 -5.63
N THR A 102 -22.87 27.16 -5.00
CA THR A 102 -22.03 28.36 -5.11
C THR A 102 -20.68 28.14 -4.43
N GLN A 103 -19.60 28.26 -5.19
CA GLN A 103 -18.25 28.17 -4.67
C GLN A 103 -17.86 29.47 -3.93
N LEU A 104 -17.44 29.35 -2.67
CA LEU A 104 -17.14 30.48 -1.77
C LEU A 104 -15.66 30.90 -1.73
N TYR A 105 -14.81 30.26 -2.53
CA TYR A 105 -13.37 30.51 -2.61
C TYR A 105 -12.91 30.58 -4.07
N PRO A 106 -11.75 31.18 -4.36
CA PRO A 106 -11.29 31.34 -5.74
C PRO A 106 -11.14 29.99 -6.43
N SER A 107 -11.68 29.88 -7.64
CA SER A 107 -11.50 28.69 -8.47
C SER A 107 -10.02 28.56 -8.81
N THR A 108 -9.42 27.42 -8.47
CA THR A 108 -8.11 27.06 -9.02
C THR A 108 -8.27 26.89 -10.53
N PRO A 109 -7.43 27.51 -11.37
CA PRO A 109 -7.50 27.26 -12.80
C PRO A 109 -7.33 25.75 -13.05
N PRO A 110 -8.14 25.14 -13.94
CA PRO A 110 -7.99 23.74 -14.28
C PRO A 110 -6.59 23.51 -14.84
N ALA A 111 -5.92 22.47 -14.35
CA ALA A 111 -4.57 22.07 -14.76
C ALA A 111 -4.49 21.54 -16.21
N GLU A 112 -5.46 21.86 -17.06
CA GLU A 112 -5.61 21.37 -18.44
C GLU A 112 -5.59 22.48 -19.50
N SER A 113 -5.15 23.70 -19.18
CA SER A 113 -4.70 24.61 -20.26
C SER A 113 -3.25 24.30 -20.59
N ASP A 114 -3.10 23.42 -21.58
CA ASP A 114 -1.89 23.02 -22.30
C ASP A 114 -1.29 24.21 -23.10
N GLN A 115 -1.16 25.38 -22.48
CA GLN A 115 -0.57 26.58 -23.07
C GLN A 115 0.63 27.03 -22.26
N GLN A 116 1.78 26.82 -22.90
CA GLN A 116 3.10 27.28 -22.52
C GLN A 116 3.10 28.80 -22.31
N THR A 117 2.92 29.27 -21.07
CA THR A 117 3.39 30.58 -20.62
C THR A 117 4.13 30.41 -19.29
N PRO A 118 5.46 30.68 -19.22
CA PRO A 118 6.28 30.44 -18.05
C PRO A 118 6.19 31.62 -17.06
N SER A 119 4.98 31.91 -16.57
CA SER A 119 4.78 33.03 -15.66
C SER A 119 3.84 32.64 -14.54
N GLU A 120 4.46 32.49 -13.38
CA GLU A 120 3.91 32.31 -12.04
C GLU A 120 3.51 30.88 -11.65
N PRO A 121 4.19 30.26 -10.66
CA PRO A 121 3.67 29.04 -10.05
C PRO A 121 2.31 29.39 -9.44
N THR A 122 1.27 28.66 -9.82
CA THR A 122 -0.07 28.78 -9.23
C THR A 122 0.09 28.78 -7.72
N ARG A 123 -0.07 29.94 -7.08
CA ARG A 123 0.14 30.06 -5.63
C ARG A 123 -0.70 28.97 -4.96
N PRO A 124 -0.12 28.14 -4.07
CA PRO A 124 -0.91 27.16 -3.34
C PRO A 124 -2.01 27.96 -2.65
N LEU A 125 -3.26 27.63 -2.98
CA LEU A 125 -4.40 28.23 -2.32
C LEU A 125 -4.15 28.10 -0.81
N ASN A 126 -4.24 29.21 -0.07
CA ASN A 126 -4.12 29.16 1.39
C ASN A 126 -5.35 28.45 1.95
N HIS A 127 -5.39 27.12 1.85
CA HIS A 127 -6.53 26.28 2.25
C HIS A 127 -6.90 26.57 3.71
N ALA A 128 -5.91 26.72 4.58
CA ALA A 128 -6.12 27.10 5.98
C ALA A 128 -6.83 28.45 6.14
N TYR A 129 -6.50 29.46 5.34
CA TYR A 129 -7.14 30.78 5.40
C TYR A 129 -8.61 30.71 4.98
N TYR A 130 -8.93 30.03 3.87
CA TYR A 130 -10.30 29.88 3.40
C TYR A 130 -11.13 28.98 4.31
N LEU A 131 -10.55 27.92 4.86
CA LEU A 131 -11.21 27.06 5.84
C LEU A 131 -11.54 27.85 7.12
N LEU A 132 -10.62 28.70 7.59
CA LEU A 132 -10.86 29.58 8.74
C LEU A 132 -11.93 30.64 8.44
N LYS A 133 -11.98 31.17 7.22
CA LYS A 133 -13.03 32.12 6.81
C LYS A 133 -14.40 31.45 6.78
N ILE A 134 -14.48 30.23 6.22
CA ILE A 134 -15.71 29.45 6.20
C ILE A 134 -16.14 29.07 7.62
N SER A 135 -15.22 28.66 8.50
CA SER A 135 -15.58 28.32 9.89
C SER A 135 -16.09 29.51 10.69
N LYS A 136 -15.51 30.70 10.49
CA LYS A 136 -16.03 31.96 11.06
C LYS A 136 -17.42 32.30 10.49
N SER A 137 -17.61 32.16 9.19
CA SER A 137 -18.90 32.39 8.53
C SER A 137 -19.97 31.38 8.97
N LEU A 138 -19.58 30.13 9.22
CA LEU A 138 -20.44 29.07 9.76
C LEU A 138 -20.89 29.39 11.18
N LEU A 139 -19.97 29.85 12.04
CA LEU A 139 -20.29 30.25 13.41
C LEU A 139 -21.26 31.45 13.44
N LEU A 140 -21.02 32.45 12.59
CA LEU A 140 -21.91 33.60 12.45
C LEU A 140 -23.30 33.19 11.94
N ASN A 141 -23.37 32.36 10.90
CA ASN A 141 -24.66 31.86 10.40
C ASN A 141 -25.39 31.01 11.43
N PHE A 142 -24.67 30.22 12.25
CA PHE A 142 -25.28 29.46 13.33
C PHE A 142 -25.85 30.39 14.41
N LEU A 143 -25.15 31.47 14.75
CA LEU A 143 -25.66 32.47 15.71
C LEU A 143 -26.90 33.19 15.16
N GLU A 144 -26.90 33.56 13.88
CA GLU A 144 -28.08 34.12 13.20
C GLU A 144 -29.25 33.13 13.17
N PHE A 145 -28.96 31.85 12.92
CA PHE A 145 -29.96 30.78 12.91
C PHE A 145 -30.63 30.61 14.28
N VAL A 146 -29.85 30.56 15.37
CA VAL A 146 -30.39 30.51 16.74
C VAL A 146 -31.19 31.79 17.06
N GLY A 147 -30.73 32.95 16.60
CA GLY A 147 -31.45 34.21 16.73
C GLY A 147 -32.81 34.20 16.02
N ILE A 148 -32.86 33.71 14.78
CA ILE A 148 -34.09 33.58 14.00
C ILE A 148 -35.05 32.58 14.65
N LEU A 149 -34.57 31.44 15.16
CA LEU A 149 -35.42 30.49 15.88
C LEU A 149 -36.08 31.09 17.13
N SER A 150 -35.44 32.09 17.75
CA SER A 150 -35.99 32.80 18.92
C SER A 150 -37.04 33.85 18.54
N VAL A 151 -36.86 34.56 17.41
CA VAL A 151 -37.72 35.69 17.01
C VAL A 151 -38.81 35.27 16.01
N ALA A 152 -38.44 34.55 14.96
CA ALA A 152 -39.29 34.19 13.83
C ALA A 152 -38.93 32.78 13.33
N PRO A 153 -39.41 31.72 13.99
CA PRO A 153 -39.03 30.34 13.67
C PRO A 153 -39.46 29.90 12.26
N GLU A 154 -40.38 30.60 11.61
CA GLU A 154 -40.85 30.28 10.25
C GLU A 154 -39.80 30.56 9.15
N GLN A 155 -38.80 31.41 9.42
CA GLN A 155 -37.79 31.81 8.44
C GLN A 155 -36.49 30.98 8.52
N PHE A 156 -36.54 29.84 9.20
CA PHE A 156 -35.33 29.03 9.46
C PHE A 156 -34.74 28.38 8.19
N GLU A 157 -35.57 28.09 7.18
CA GLU A 157 -35.19 27.27 6.01
C GLU A 157 -34.04 27.89 5.20
N ALA A 158 -34.10 29.20 4.92
CA ALA A 158 -33.04 29.89 4.19
C ALA A 158 -31.68 29.80 4.89
N LYS A 159 -31.66 29.89 6.23
CA LYS A 159 -30.42 29.76 7.01
C LYS A 159 -29.90 28.34 7.09
N VAL A 160 -30.77 27.34 7.08
CA VAL A 160 -30.36 25.94 6.98
C VAL A 160 -29.68 25.67 5.63
N GLU A 161 -30.19 26.25 4.55
CA GLU A 161 -29.59 26.15 3.22
C GLU A 161 -28.21 26.83 3.17
N ASP A 162 -28.07 28.03 3.75
CA ASP A 162 -26.78 28.73 3.88
C ASP A 162 -25.76 27.88 4.64
N LEU A 163 -26.16 27.28 5.77
CA LEU A 163 -25.30 26.39 6.56
C LEU A 163 -24.90 25.14 5.76
N ARG A 164 -25.85 24.52 5.05
CA ARG A 164 -25.56 23.37 4.16
C ARG A 164 -24.52 23.75 3.10
N ASN A 165 -24.68 24.91 2.45
CA ASN A 165 -23.75 25.41 1.45
C ASN A 165 -22.35 25.65 2.03
N LEU A 166 -22.26 26.20 3.25
CA LEU A 166 -21.00 26.39 3.96
C LEU A 166 -20.30 25.06 4.28
N PHE A 167 -21.05 24.05 4.75
CA PHE A 167 -20.50 22.72 5.02
C PHE A 167 -19.98 22.03 3.76
N ILE A 168 -20.73 22.09 2.66
CA ILE A 168 -20.30 21.46 1.40
C ILE A 168 -19.04 22.15 0.85
N ASN A 169 -18.98 23.49 0.92
CA ASN A 169 -17.78 24.23 0.53
C ASN A 169 -16.57 23.89 1.42
N ALA A 170 -16.76 23.75 2.73
CA ALA A 170 -15.69 23.33 3.65
C ALA A 170 -15.20 21.91 3.33
N HIS A 171 -16.11 20.98 3.10
CA HIS A 171 -15.77 19.60 2.71
C HIS A 171 -15.03 19.55 1.39
N HIS A 172 -15.46 20.31 0.39
CA HIS A 172 -14.78 20.36 -0.90
C HIS A 172 -13.34 20.89 -0.74
N LEU A 173 -13.14 21.95 0.05
CA LEU A 173 -11.81 22.50 0.33
C LEU A 173 -10.90 21.50 1.09
N LEU A 174 -11.45 20.75 2.04
CA LEU A 174 -10.73 19.67 2.72
C LEU A 174 -10.36 18.54 1.76
N ASN A 175 -11.27 18.19 0.85
CA ASN A 175 -11.04 17.16 -0.15
C ASN A 175 -9.92 17.56 -1.12
N LEU A 176 -9.85 18.82 -1.54
CA LEU A 176 -8.73 19.35 -2.35
C LEU A 176 -7.38 19.26 -1.63
N TYR A 177 -7.37 19.26 -0.29
CA TYR A 177 -6.15 19.13 0.50
C TYR A 177 -5.69 17.67 0.68
N ARG A 178 -6.55 16.67 0.42
CA ARG A 178 -6.22 15.24 0.61
C ARG A 178 -5.01 14.76 -0.19
N PRO A 179 -4.82 15.12 -1.47
CA PRO A 179 -3.62 14.71 -2.22
C PRO A 179 -2.33 15.28 -1.61
N HIS A 180 -2.38 16.50 -1.05
CA HIS A 180 -1.25 17.07 -0.33
C HIS A 180 -0.97 16.29 0.95
N GLN A 181 -2.00 16.02 1.76
CA GLN A 181 -1.87 15.20 2.97
C GLN A 181 -1.26 13.82 2.68
N ALA A 182 -1.68 13.16 1.59
CA ALA A 182 -1.15 11.86 1.22
C ALA A 182 0.35 11.91 0.87
N ARG A 183 0.79 12.96 0.17
CA ARG A 183 2.21 13.17 -0.15
C ARG A 183 3.04 13.42 1.10
N GLU A 184 2.60 14.30 1.98
CA GLU A 184 3.29 14.55 3.26
C GLU A 184 3.36 13.29 4.12
N SER A 185 2.27 12.51 4.18
CA SER A 185 2.26 11.23 4.90
C SER A 185 3.24 10.21 4.31
N LEU A 186 3.42 10.20 2.99
CA LEU A 186 4.39 9.34 2.33
C LEU A 186 5.82 9.80 2.63
N ILE A 187 6.08 11.11 2.59
CA ILE A 187 7.39 11.69 2.92
C ILE A 187 7.76 11.31 4.36
N MET A 188 6.87 11.53 5.31
CA MET A 188 7.09 11.14 6.71
C MET A 188 7.42 9.65 6.86
N MET A 189 6.69 8.77 6.16
CA MET A 189 6.96 7.33 6.18
C MET A 189 8.36 6.99 5.63
N MET A 190 8.78 7.66 4.55
CA MET A 190 10.10 7.46 3.96
C MET A 190 11.22 8.01 4.85
N GLU A 191 11.01 9.16 5.50
CA GLU A 191 11.94 9.73 6.47
C GLU A 191 12.12 8.82 7.69
N GLU A 192 11.02 8.23 8.18
CA GLU A 192 11.06 7.23 9.26
C GLU A 192 11.86 5.99 8.84
N GLN A 193 11.64 5.47 7.63
CA GLN A 193 12.42 4.36 7.08
C GLN A 193 13.90 4.70 6.97
N LEU A 194 14.25 5.89 6.47
CA LEU A 194 15.63 6.35 6.40
C LEU A 194 16.26 6.45 7.79
N ASN A 195 15.56 7.01 8.76
CA ASN A 195 16.07 7.13 10.12
C ASN A 195 16.31 5.75 10.76
N ARG A 196 15.38 4.81 10.57
CA ARG A 196 15.54 3.43 11.02
C ARG A 196 16.74 2.75 10.38
N THR A 197 16.91 2.86 9.06
CA THR A 197 18.08 2.26 8.38
C THR A 197 19.41 2.85 8.86
N LYS A 198 19.46 4.15 9.17
CA LYS A 198 20.66 4.78 9.76
C LYS A 198 20.97 4.22 11.15
N GLN A 199 19.95 4.07 11.99
CA GLN A 199 20.12 3.48 13.32
C GLN A 199 20.61 2.03 13.23
N GLU A 200 20.04 1.23 12.33
CA GLU A 200 20.48 -0.15 12.07
C GLU A 200 21.96 -0.18 11.61
N ILE A 201 22.38 0.73 10.74
CA ILE A 201 23.78 0.83 10.30
C ILE A 201 24.71 1.21 11.47
N GLU A 202 24.33 2.20 12.29
CA GLU A 202 25.12 2.60 13.47
C GLU A 202 25.26 1.47 14.49
N GLU A 203 24.21 0.67 14.68
CA GLU A 203 24.25 -0.53 15.53
C GLU A 203 25.16 -1.61 14.96
N MET A 204 25.08 -1.85 13.64
CA MET A 204 25.97 -2.79 12.95
C MET A 204 27.44 -2.36 13.03
N ASP A 205 27.73 -1.07 12.90
CA ASP A 205 29.10 -0.54 13.00
C ASP A 205 29.66 -0.71 14.43
N LYS A 206 28.84 -0.50 15.47
CA LYS A 206 29.22 -0.77 16.86
C LYS A 206 29.51 -2.26 17.08
N LEU A 207 28.62 -3.13 16.64
CA LEU A 207 28.79 -4.58 16.75
C LEU A 207 30.03 -5.07 16.00
N LYS A 208 30.30 -4.51 14.81
CA LYS A 208 31.52 -4.79 14.05
C LYS A 208 32.77 -4.38 14.82
N ALA A 209 32.77 -3.20 15.46
CA ALA A 209 33.90 -2.74 16.26
C ALA A 209 34.14 -3.65 17.48
N GLU A 210 33.06 -4.09 18.15
CA GLU A 210 33.13 -5.04 19.27
C GLU A 210 33.69 -6.39 18.82
N ILE A 211 33.18 -6.96 17.73
CA ILE A 211 33.65 -8.24 17.17
C ILE A 211 35.12 -8.14 16.75
N THR A 212 35.51 -7.06 16.07
CA THR A 212 36.91 -6.85 15.67
C THR A 212 37.82 -6.77 16.89
N GLY A 213 37.40 -6.05 17.94
CA GLY A 213 38.15 -5.99 19.19
C GLY A 213 38.25 -7.33 19.94
N VAL A 214 37.23 -8.19 19.85
CA VAL A 214 37.30 -9.56 20.40
C VAL A 214 38.23 -10.44 19.58
N LEU A 215 38.18 -10.36 18.25
CA LEU A 215 39.09 -11.07 17.35
C LEU A 215 40.54 -10.67 17.57
N GLU A 216 40.83 -9.37 17.72
CA GLU A 216 42.18 -8.88 18.02
C GLU A 216 42.69 -9.40 19.38
N ARG A 217 41.82 -9.45 20.40
CA ARG A 217 42.17 -10.04 21.71
C ARG A 217 42.47 -11.53 21.59
N LEU A 218 41.62 -12.26 20.87
CA LEU A 218 41.80 -13.70 20.66
C LEU A 218 43.06 -14.00 19.83
N GLU A 219 43.38 -13.17 18.85
CA GLU A 219 44.64 -13.25 18.11
C GLU A 219 45.84 -13.01 19.03
N ALA A 220 45.79 -11.98 19.88
CA ALA A 220 46.84 -11.71 20.86
C ALA A 220 47.02 -12.87 21.87
N ASP A 221 45.92 -13.43 22.38
CA ASP A 221 45.93 -14.58 23.29
C ASP A 221 46.45 -15.85 22.58
N GLY A 222 46.07 -16.06 21.31
CA GLY A 222 46.55 -17.16 20.48
C GLY A 222 48.04 -17.05 20.15
N GLN A 223 48.55 -15.85 19.87
CA GLN A 223 49.98 -15.59 19.68
C GLN A 223 50.76 -15.78 21.00
N ALA A 224 50.20 -15.37 22.14
CA ALA A 224 50.80 -15.62 23.45
C ALA A 224 50.83 -17.12 23.80
N ALA A 225 49.78 -17.87 23.47
CA ALA A 225 49.70 -19.32 23.64
C ALA A 225 50.65 -20.09 22.68
N GLN A 226 50.86 -19.59 21.46
CA GLN A 226 51.84 -20.17 20.54
C GLN A 226 53.29 -19.88 20.98
N ALA A 227 53.55 -18.69 21.51
CA ALA A 227 54.85 -18.33 22.08
C ALA A 227 55.18 -19.18 23.33
N SER A 228 54.19 -19.45 24.19
CA SER A 228 54.36 -20.36 25.33
C SER A 228 54.49 -21.82 24.90
N ALA A 229 53.75 -22.28 23.88
CA ALA A 229 53.88 -23.64 23.33
C ALA A 229 55.20 -23.88 22.58
N GLN A 230 55.82 -22.85 21.99
CA GLN A 230 57.18 -22.92 21.43
C GLN A 230 58.26 -22.92 22.51
N ALA A 231 58.03 -22.30 23.68
CA ALA A 231 58.91 -22.40 24.83
C ALA A 231 58.82 -23.78 25.52
N ASP A 232 57.65 -24.43 25.50
CA ASP A 232 57.45 -25.76 26.11
C ASP A 232 57.88 -26.93 25.20
N LYS A 233 58.06 -26.71 23.89
CA LYS A 233 58.59 -27.73 22.96
C LYS A 233 60.06 -28.12 23.21
N ASP A 234 60.80 -27.34 23.99
CA ASP A 234 62.16 -27.69 24.42
C ASP A 234 62.15 -28.55 25.71
N SER A 235 60.97 -28.86 26.26
CA SER A 235 60.77 -29.56 27.53
C SER A 235 59.67 -30.64 27.43
N LYS A 236 60.02 -31.77 26.80
CA LYS A 236 59.39 -33.10 26.96
C LYS A 236 57.97 -33.36 26.40
N GLN A 237 57.98 -34.20 25.37
CA GLN A 237 57.12 -35.39 25.18
C GLN A 237 55.60 -35.23 25.01
N SER A 238 55.22 -35.16 23.73
CA SER A 238 54.08 -35.83 23.07
C SER A 238 53.35 -36.91 23.90
N LEU A 239 52.07 -36.68 24.23
CA LEU A 239 50.92 -37.62 24.15
C LEU A 239 49.72 -37.24 25.05
N ALA A 240 49.84 -36.29 25.99
CA ALA A 240 48.75 -35.94 26.93
C ALA A 240 47.90 -34.69 26.57
N THR A 241 48.34 -33.89 25.60
CA THR A 241 47.75 -32.57 25.31
C THR A 241 46.55 -32.60 24.35
N ASP A 242 46.40 -33.64 23.54
CA ASP A 242 45.34 -33.71 22.52
C ASP A 242 43.94 -33.98 23.11
N GLU A 243 43.84 -34.76 24.19
CA GLU A 243 42.56 -35.01 24.87
C GLU A 243 42.08 -33.76 25.61
N GLN A 244 42.97 -33.05 26.30
CA GLN A 244 42.63 -31.82 27.04
C GLN A 244 42.25 -30.67 26.10
N ALA A 245 42.97 -30.50 24.99
CA ALA A 245 42.63 -29.51 23.98
C ALA A 245 41.27 -29.78 23.29
N ALA A 246 40.90 -31.06 23.12
CA ALA A 246 39.61 -31.44 22.57
C ALA A 246 38.44 -31.22 23.55
N GLU A 247 38.67 -31.37 24.86
CA GLU A 247 37.70 -31.07 25.91
C GLU A 247 37.50 -29.57 26.07
N ASP A 248 38.57 -28.78 26.06
CA ASP A 248 38.50 -27.32 26.14
C ASP A 248 37.82 -26.72 24.92
N ALA A 249 38.09 -27.24 23.71
CA ALA A 249 37.39 -26.82 22.51
C ALA A 249 35.88 -27.10 22.60
N LYS A 250 35.47 -28.24 23.16
CA LYS A 250 34.05 -28.56 23.35
C LYS A 250 33.35 -27.62 24.34
N MET A 251 34.00 -27.27 25.46
CA MET A 251 33.42 -26.31 26.41
C MET A 251 33.23 -24.92 25.81
N ILE A 252 34.14 -24.48 24.94
CA ILE A 252 34.02 -23.19 24.26
C ILE A 252 32.82 -23.19 23.28
N TRP A 253 32.59 -24.30 22.57
CA TRP A 253 31.43 -24.43 21.67
C TRP A 253 30.10 -24.45 22.42
N ASP A 254 30.03 -25.14 23.57
CA ASP A 254 28.82 -25.17 24.40
C ASP A 254 28.48 -23.79 24.99
N LEU A 255 29.49 -23.02 25.42
CA LEU A 255 29.28 -21.65 25.92
C LEU A 255 28.83 -20.67 24.82
N LEU A 256 29.26 -20.90 23.57
CA LEU A 256 28.83 -20.08 22.45
C LEU A 256 27.34 -20.33 22.12
N ASP A 257 26.92 -21.60 22.17
CA ASP A 257 25.54 -22.01 21.87
C ASP A 257 24.55 -21.52 22.93
N GLU A 258 24.91 -21.54 24.22
CA GLU A 258 24.08 -20.96 25.29
C GLU A 258 23.83 -19.46 25.08
N LYS A 259 24.84 -18.71 24.64
CA LYS A 259 24.76 -17.26 24.45
C LYS A 259 24.01 -16.85 23.17
N ILE A 260 23.90 -17.75 22.19
CA ILE A 260 23.11 -17.54 20.96
C ILE A 260 21.63 -17.88 21.21
N SER A 261 21.33 -18.70 22.22
CA SER A 261 19.97 -19.11 22.59
C SER A 261 19.23 -18.16 23.54
N SER A 262 19.92 -17.17 24.13
CA SER A 262 19.36 -16.13 25.00
C SER A 262 19.25 -14.79 24.28
#